data_AF-A0A380TYM3-F1
#
_entry.id   AF-A0A380TYM3-F1
#
_cell.length_a   1.000
_cell.length_b   1.000
_cell.length_c   1.000
_cell.angle_alpha   90.00
_cell.angle_beta   90.00
_cell.angle_gamma   90.00
#
_symmetry.space_group_name_H-M   'P 1'
#
loop_
_entity.id
_entity.type
_entity.pdbx_description
1 polymer ?
#
loop_
_entity_poly.entity_id
_entity_poly.type
_entity_poly.pdbx_seq_one_letter_code
_entity_poly.pdbx_strand_id
1 'polypeptide(L)'
;MKRVIKEIFILATFSLVIILATVLANKAVATTPQETCDIKGGIWTKTYCAPPDMNDEEITYAQHYTILKEIEMREVKNGIVQVEN
;
A
#
# COMPACT_ATOMS: atom_id res chain seq x y z
N MET A 1 -12.72 -49.80 -1.41
CA MET A 1 -12.17 -48.87 -0.40
C MET A 1 -10.77 -48.34 -0.73
N LYS A 2 -9.75 -49.18 -0.99
CA LYS A 2 -8.36 -48.72 -1.21
C LYS A 2 -8.18 -47.73 -2.38
N ARG A 3 -8.92 -47.87 -3.49
CA ARG A 3 -8.91 -46.91 -4.63
C ARG A 3 -9.53 -45.56 -4.27
N VAL A 4 -10.68 -45.58 -3.62
CA VAL A 4 -11.44 -44.38 -3.24
C VAL A 4 -10.64 -43.50 -2.27
N ILE A 5 -9.96 -44.11 -1.29
CA ILE A 5 -9.10 -43.38 -0.35
C ILE A 5 -7.93 -42.70 -1.08
N LYS A 6 -7.36 -43.36 -2.11
CA LYS A 6 -6.26 -42.81 -2.89
C LYS A 6 -6.70 -41.60 -3.71
N GLU A 7 -7.90 -41.63 -4.28
CA GLU A 7 -8.46 -40.49 -5.03
C GLU A 7 -8.76 -39.30 -4.13
N ILE A 8 -9.33 -39.53 -2.94
CA ILE A 8 -9.56 -38.47 -1.94
C ILE A 8 -8.24 -37.81 -1.54
N PHE A 9 -7.19 -38.61 -1.34
CA PHE A 9 -5.87 -38.09 -0.97
C PHE A 9 -5.25 -37.25 -2.09
N ILE A 10 -5.39 -37.68 -3.34
CA ILE A 10 -4.92 -36.92 -4.52
C ILE A 10 -5.70 -35.61 -4.67
N LEU A 11 -7.02 -35.62 -4.46
CA LEU A 11 -7.86 -34.42 -4.50
C LEU A 11 -7.47 -33.43 -3.39
N ALA A 12 -7.20 -33.92 -2.19
CA ALA A 12 -6.77 -33.11 -1.05
C ALA A 12 -5.40 -32.45 -1.29
N THR A 13 -4.44 -33.18 -1.87
CA THR A 13 -3.13 -32.59 -2.20
C THR A 13 -3.22 -31.59 -3.34
N PHE A 14 -4.03 -31.86 -4.37
CA PHE A 14 -4.24 -30.92 -5.47
C PHE A 14 -4.87 -29.60 -4.99
N SER A 15 -5.90 -29.70 -4.15
CA SER A 15 -6.55 -28.52 -3.57
C SER A 15 -5.60 -27.73 -2.67
N LEU A 16 -4.75 -28.40 -1.88
CA LEU A 16 -3.71 -27.75 -1.08
C LEU A 16 -2.72 -26.96 -1.95
N VAL A 17 -2.27 -27.54 -3.06
CA VAL A 17 -1.33 -26.89 -4.01
C VAL A 17 -1.98 -25.66 -4.66
N ILE A 18 -3.25 -25.76 -5.06
CA ILE A 18 -4.00 -24.63 -5.64
C ILE A 18 -4.13 -23.49 -4.63
N ILE A 19 -4.45 -23.79 -3.37
CA ILE A 19 -4.54 -22.78 -2.31
C ILE A 19 -3.18 -22.12 -2.06
N LEU A 20 -2.09 -22.90 -2.06
CA LEU A 20 -0.75 -22.33 -1.92
C LEU A 20 -0.40 -21.39 -3.07
N ALA A 21 -0.73 -21.78 -4.31
CA ALA A 21 -0.48 -20.98 -5.49
C ALA A 21 -1.27 -19.66 -5.49
N THR A 22 -2.54 -19.67 -5.06
CA THR A 22 -3.36 -18.46 -4.98
C THR A 22 -2.90 -17.53 -3.86
N VAL A 23 -2.44 -18.06 -2.72
CA VAL A 23 -1.87 -17.24 -1.63
C VAL A 23 -0.56 -16.56 -2.07
N LEU A 24 0.31 -17.28 -2.78
CA LEU A 24 1.55 -16.71 -3.33
C LEU A 24 1.25 -15.66 -4.41
N ALA A 25 0.27 -15.90 -5.28
CA ALA A 25 -0.16 -14.93 -6.29
C ALA A 25 -0.79 -13.67 -5.67
N ASN A 26 -1.61 -13.81 -4.62
CA ASN A 26 -2.25 -12.68 -3.94
C ASN A 26 -1.24 -11.82 -3.16
N LYS A 27 -0.15 -12.40 -2.66
CA LYS A 27 0.93 -11.62 -2.00
C LYS A 27 1.87 -10.92 -3.00
N ALA A 28 1.88 -11.35 -4.26
CA ALA A 28 2.71 -10.74 -5.31
C ALA A 28 2.12 -9.45 -5.92
N VAL A 29 0.92 -9.03 -5.49
CA VAL A 29 0.27 -7.78 -5.93
C VAL A 29 0.04 -6.84 -4.74
N ALA A 30 1.06 -6.71 -3.89
CA ALA A 30 1.16 -5.56 -3.01
C ALA A 30 1.96 -4.48 -3.76
N THR A 31 1.32 -3.79 -4.70
CA THR A 31 1.94 -2.62 -5.34
C THR A 31 2.23 -1.59 -4.25
N THR A 32 3.43 -1.03 -4.25
CA THR A 32 3.77 0.07 -3.35
C THR A 32 2.84 1.26 -3.62
N PRO A 33 2.65 2.17 -2.64
CA PRO A 33 1.88 3.40 -2.88
C PRO A 33 2.40 4.21 -4.08
N GLN A 34 3.71 4.17 -4.32
CA GLN A 34 4.35 4.76 -5.49
C GLN A 34 3.96 4.06 -6.78
N GLU A 35 4.11 2.73 -6.87
CA GLU A 35 3.70 1.97 -8.08
C GLU A 35 2.21 2.15 -8.37
N THR A 36 1.38 2.19 -7.32
CA THR A 36 -0.06 2.43 -7.44
C THR A 36 -0.35 3.83 -7.98
N CYS A 37 0.50 4.82 -7.64
CA CYS A 37 0.40 6.17 -8.18
C CYS A 37 0.73 6.21 -9.66
N ASP A 38 1.84 5.58 -10.04
CA ASP A 38 2.30 5.51 -11.43
C ASP A 38 1.27 4.77 -12.32
N ILE A 39 0.70 3.66 -11.84
CA ILE A 39 -0.36 2.91 -12.55
C ILE A 39 -1.62 3.76 -12.77
N LYS A 40 -1.94 4.66 -11.83
CA LYS A 40 -3.08 5.58 -11.94
C LYS A 40 -2.75 6.85 -12.74
N GLY A 41 -1.54 6.94 -13.31
CA GLY A 41 -1.07 8.08 -14.08
C GLY A 41 -0.75 9.31 -13.23
N GLY A 42 -0.69 9.19 -11.90
CA GLY A 42 -0.34 10.29 -11.02
C GLY A 42 1.17 10.49 -10.91
N ILE A 43 1.57 11.62 -10.30
CA ILE A 43 2.98 11.92 -10.03
C ILE A 43 3.23 11.73 -8.54
N TRP A 44 4.20 10.86 -8.20
CA TRP A 44 4.55 10.59 -6.81
C TRP A 44 5.38 11.73 -6.19
N THR A 45 4.85 12.41 -5.18
CA THR A 45 5.50 13.55 -4.49
C THR A 45 6.35 13.12 -3.28
N LYS A 46 6.73 11.83 -3.21
CA LYS A 46 7.38 11.15 -2.07
C LYS A 46 6.46 10.88 -0.87
N THR A 47 5.44 11.70 -0.65
CA THR A 47 4.50 11.57 0.48
C THR A 47 3.07 11.21 0.04
N TYR A 48 2.63 11.67 -1.14
CA TYR A 48 1.32 11.34 -1.69
C TYR A 48 1.35 11.23 -3.22
N CYS A 49 0.26 10.74 -3.80
CA CYS A 49 0.08 10.68 -5.25
C CYS A 49 -0.66 11.93 -5.73
N ALA A 50 -0.01 12.78 -6.53
CA ALA A 50 -0.65 13.92 -7.15
C ALA A 50 -1.46 13.47 -8.39
N PRO A 51 -2.71 13.92 -8.57
CA PRO A 51 -3.50 13.62 -9.76
C PRO A 51 -2.81 14.11 -11.05
N PRO A 52 -2.97 13.42 -12.20
CA PRO A 52 -2.39 13.84 -13.49
C PRO A 52 -2.91 15.17 -14.01
N ASP A 53 -4.10 15.57 -13.57
CA ASP A 53 -4.85 16.76 -13.97
C ASP A 53 -4.53 18.00 -13.12
N MET A 54 -3.66 17.87 -12.13
CA MET A 54 -3.16 19.03 -11.38
C MET A 54 -2.26 19.90 -12.26
N ASN A 55 -2.55 21.19 -12.32
CA ASN A 55 -1.66 22.16 -12.96
C ASN A 55 -0.44 22.48 -12.06
N ASP A 56 0.60 23.09 -12.63
CA ASP A 56 1.84 23.39 -11.90
C ASP A 56 1.62 24.28 -10.66
N GLU A 57 0.60 25.15 -10.69
CA GLU A 57 0.23 26.01 -9.55
C GLU A 57 -0.39 25.19 -8.40
N GLU A 58 -1.26 24.23 -8.72
CA GLU A 58 -1.88 23.31 -7.78
C GLU A 58 -0.86 22.34 -7.17
N ILE A 59 0.11 21.87 -7.97
CA ILE A 59 1.24 21.07 -7.47
C ILE A 59 2.07 21.90 -6.48
N THR A 60 2.39 23.14 -6.84
CA THR A 60 3.17 24.04 -5.98
C THR A 60 2.44 24.34 -4.68
N TYR A 61 1.13 24.63 -4.75
CA TYR A 61 0.30 24.84 -3.58
C TYR A 61 0.25 23.59 -2.68
N ALA A 62 0.04 22.41 -3.27
CA ALA A 62 -0.04 21.16 -2.52
C ALA A 62 1.29 20.77 -1.86
N GLN A 63 2.43 21.03 -2.52
CA GLN A 63 3.77 20.88 -1.92
C GLN A 63 3.95 21.83 -0.74
N HIS A 64 3.62 23.12 -0.91
CA HIS A 64 3.74 24.12 0.14
C HIS A 64 2.85 23.78 1.36
N TYR A 65 1.61 23.35 1.11
CA TYR A 65 0.69 22.90 2.15
C TYR A 65 1.22 21.69 2.92
N THR A 66 1.83 20.73 2.22
CA THR A 66 2.40 19.53 2.84
C THR A 66 3.55 19.89 3.78
N ILE A 67 4.43 20.80 3.38
CA ILE A 67 5.54 21.29 4.22
C ILE A 67 4.99 21.98 5.48
N LEU A 68 3.98 22.84 5.34
CA LEU A 68 3.35 23.51 6.49
C LEU A 68 2.72 22.51 7.45
N LYS A 69 2.04 21.47 6.93
CA LYS A 69 1.45 20.42 7.75
C LYS A 69 2.49 19.56 8.47
N GLU A 70 3.64 19.28 7.84
CA GLU A 70 4.74 18.59 8.50
C GLU A 70 5.34 19.42 9.64
N ILE A 71 5.46 20.74 9.45
CA ILE A 71 5.91 21.67 10.49
C ILE A 71 4.90 21.69 11.64
N GLU A 72 3.61 21.87 11.36
CA GLU A 72 2.54 21.85 12.36
C GLU A 72 2.53 20.54 13.17
N MET A 73 2.62 19.39 12.50
CA MET A 73 2.69 18.08 13.15
C MET A 73 3.95 17.92 14.01
N ARG A 74 5.09 18.46 13.56
CA ARG A 74 6.34 18.45 14.34
C ARG A 74 6.24 19.36 15.56
N GLU A 75 5.66 20.54 15.42
CA GLU A 75 5.45 21.48 16.52
C GLU A 75 4.45 20.94 17.55
N VAL A 76 3.35 20.33 17.11
CA VAL A 76 2.41 19.61 18.00
C VAL A 76 3.13 18.46 18.71
N LYS A 77 3.90 17.65 17.98
CA LYS A 77 4.70 16.56 18.57
C LYS A 77 5.72 17.08 19.60
N ASN A 78 6.32 18.24 19.35
CA ASN A 78 7.26 18.88 20.27
C ASN A 78 6.55 19.60 21.44
N GLY A 79 5.33 20.10 21.25
CA GLY A 79 4.50 20.73 22.27
C GLY A 79 3.84 19.75 23.23
N ILE A 80 3.56 18.52 22.79
CA ILE A 80 3.11 17.42 23.67
C ILE A 80 4.24 16.93 24.60
N VAL A 81 5.51 17.27 24.31
CA VAL A 81 6.67 16.91 25.15
C VAL A 81 7.00 17.97 26.22
N GLN A 82 6.28 19.10 26.26
CA GLN A 82 6.50 20.17 27.25
C GLN A 82 5.49 20.17 28.42
N VAL A 83 4.61 19.16 28.52
CA VAL A 83 3.68 19.00 29.66
C VAL A 83 4.03 17.74 30.45
N GLU A 84 5.32 17.50 30.70
CA GLU A 84 5.80 16.60 31.76
C GLU A 84 7.08 17.22 32.35
N ASN A 85 6.90 18.21 33.23
CA ASN A 85 7.83 18.52 34.34
C ASN A 85 7.12 19.36 35.39
#